data_AF-A0A7S0C2D5-F1
#
_entry.id   AF-A0A7S0C2D5-F1
#
_cell.length_a   1.000
_cell.length_b   1.000
_cell.length_c   1.000
_cell.angle_alpha   90.00
_cell.angle_beta   90.00
_cell.angle_gamma   90.00
#
_symmetry.space_group_name_H-M   'P 1'
#
loop_
_entity.id
_entity.type
_entity.pdbx_description
1 polymer ?
#
loop_
_entity_poly.entity_id
_entity_poly.type
_entity_poly.pdbx_seq_one_letter_code
_entity_poly.pdbx_strand_id
1 'polypeptide(L)'
;MSLIGRKLASDTHGKEWVAKNEEKMLKFGEYCFRFLYHSSMSLYAIYFFWDAPWVWDTKQLWFEYFSYPVTVSLSWYTLLQCAYNVDAFVYLVEISCVFKSGYPFISWSPTCRGDFNEMAAHHLVTNALVITSSYFRITRSGGMVVS
;
A
#
# COMPACT_ATOMS: atom_id res chain seq x y z
N MET A 1 17.80 -7.62 8.66
CA MET A 1 17.19 -8.68 9.49
C MET A 1 17.69 -8.56 10.91
N SER A 2 16.81 -8.55 11.91
CA SER A 2 17.24 -8.38 13.30
C SER A 2 18.08 -9.57 13.76
N LEU A 3 19.09 -9.31 14.60
CA LEU A 3 19.91 -10.35 15.25
C LEU A 3 19.06 -11.43 15.94
N ILE A 4 17.85 -11.05 16.40
CA ILE A 4 16.90 -11.91 17.10
C ILE A 4 16.34 -12.99 16.16
N GLY A 5 15.94 -12.64 14.94
CA GLY A 5 15.38 -13.60 13.98
C GLY A 5 16.40 -14.64 13.52
N ARG A 6 17.67 -14.24 13.31
CA ARG A 6 18.75 -15.18 12.97
C ARG A 6 19.09 -16.09 14.15
N LYS A 7 19.08 -15.56 15.38
CA LYS A 7 19.34 -16.34 16.59
C LYS A 7 18.27 -17.41 16.82
N LEU A 8 16.99 -17.04 16.79
CA LEU A 8 15.87 -17.98 16.91
C LEU A 8 15.89 -19.09 15.86
N ALA A 9 16.22 -18.76 14.61
CA ALA A 9 16.31 -19.75 13.55
C ALA A 9 17.52 -20.67 13.69
N SER A 10 18.67 -20.14 14.13
CA SER A 10 19.85 -20.95 14.43
C SER A 10 19.60 -21.88 15.61
N ASP A 11 18.88 -21.43 16.63
CA ASP A 11 18.56 -22.22 17.82
C ASP A 11 17.58 -23.36 17.49
N THR A 12 16.64 -23.12 16.56
CA THR A 12 15.62 -24.12 16.16
C THR A 12 16.12 -25.09 15.08
N HIS A 13 16.87 -24.61 14.08
CA HIS A 13 17.20 -25.37 12.86
C HIS A 13 18.70 -25.56 12.61
N GLY A 14 19.57 -24.96 13.42
CA GLY A 14 21.02 -25.04 13.27
C GLY A 14 21.60 -24.04 12.26
N LYS A 15 22.92 -23.79 12.38
CA LYS A 15 23.62 -22.74 11.62
C LYS A 15 23.72 -23.00 10.12
N GLU A 16 23.86 -24.27 9.71
CA GLU A 16 23.89 -24.65 8.29
C GLU A 16 22.56 -24.38 7.58
N TRP A 17 21.44 -24.63 8.26
CA TRP A 17 20.12 -24.35 7.72
C TRP A 17 19.91 -22.85 7.50
N VAL A 18 20.37 -22.02 8.45
CA VAL A 18 20.30 -20.56 8.35
C VAL A 18 21.12 -20.06 7.17
N ALA A 19 22.35 -20.56 6.99
CA ALA A 19 23.19 -20.19 5.85
C ALA A 19 22.53 -20.55 4.51
N LYS A 20 21.87 -21.72 4.43
CA LYS A 20 21.17 -22.16 3.22
C LYS A 20 19.88 -21.39 2.91
N ASN A 21 19.25 -20.76 3.91
CA ASN A 21 17.94 -20.11 3.77
C ASN A 21 17.97 -18.59 3.99
N GLU A 22 19.15 -17.97 4.00
CA GLU A 22 19.31 -16.55 4.33
C GLU A 22 18.41 -15.63 3.47
N GLU A 23 18.38 -15.83 2.15
CA GLU A 23 17.55 -15.04 1.23
C GLU A 23 16.06 -15.16 1.54
N LYS A 24 15.58 -16.38 1.85
CA LYS A 24 14.16 -16.61 2.20
C LYS A 24 13.79 -15.90 3.49
N MET A 25 14.69 -15.90 4.47
CA MET A 25 14.47 -15.23 5.75
C MET A 25 14.45 -13.70 5.59
N LEU A 26 15.29 -13.15 4.72
CA LEU A 26 15.27 -11.73 4.37
C LEU A 26 13.94 -11.34 3.73
N LYS A 27 13.50 -12.08 2.70
CA LYS A 27 12.21 -11.85 2.04
C LYS A 27 11.02 -12.00 3.01
N PHE A 28 11.07 -13.00 3.91
CA PHE A 28 10.06 -13.15 4.95
C PHE A 28 9.98 -11.92 5.87
N GLY A 29 11.13 -11.41 6.32
CA GLY A 29 11.18 -10.19 7.13
C GLY A 29 10.60 -8.97 6.38
N GLU A 30 10.91 -8.85 5.09
CA GLU A 30 10.34 -7.82 4.22
C GLU A 30 8.81 -7.95 4.14
N TYR A 31 8.29 -9.17 3.92
CA TYR A 31 6.85 -9.42 3.89
C TYR A 31 6.16 -9.12 5.22
N CYS A 32 6.78 -9.48 6.36
CA CYS A 32 6.24 -9.12 7.67
C CYS A 32 6.18 -7.61 7.88
N PHE A 33 7.24 -6.89 7.52
CA PHE A 33 7.25 -5.43 7.61
C PHE A 33 6.16 -4.81 6.74
N ARG A 34 6.01 -5.28 5.50
CA ARG A 34 4.96 -4.83 4.58
C ARG A 34 3.57 -5.11 5.13
N PHE A 35 3.34 -6.32 5.65
CA PHE A 35 2.06 -6.67 6.26
C PHE A 35 1.72 -5.73 7.42
N LEU A 36 2.68 -5.45 8.31
CA LEU A 36 2.49 -4.51 9.41
C LEU A 36 2.24 -3.08 8.90
N TYR A 37 2.98 -2.64 7.90
CA TYR A 37 2.80 -1.34 7.28
C TYR A 37 1.39 -1.17 6.68
N HIS A 38 0.95 -2.12 5.85
CA HIS A 38 -0.39 -2.09 5.25
C HIS A 38 -1.49 -2.16 6.33
N SER A 39 -1.33 -3.04 7.33
CA SER A 39 -2.27 -3.14 8.45
C SER A 39 -2.36 -1.84 9.25
N SER A 40 -1.22 -1.18 9.48
CA SER A 40 -1.19 0.09 10.21
C SER A 40 -1.90 1.22 9.44
N MET A 41 -1.78 1.23 8.11
CA MET A 41 -2.48 2.18 7.25
C MET A 41 -3.99 1.98 7.29
N SER A 42 -4.47 0.72 7.20
CA SER A 42 -5.90 0.42 7.31
C SER A 42 -6.47 0.76 8.70
N LEU A 43 -5.73 0.45 9.78
CA LEU A 43 -6.16 0.81 11.14
C LEU A 43 -6.20 2.33 11.33
N TYR A 44 -5.23 3.06 10.77
CA TYR A 44 -5.22 4.51 10.78
C TYR A 44 -6.43 5.10 10.04
N ALA A 45 -6.80 4.54 8.87
CA ALA A 45 -7.98 4.97 8.13
C ALA A 45 -9.27 4.79 8.94
N ILE A 46 -9.46 3.62 9.57
CA ILE A 46 -10.61 3.34 10.44
C ILE A 46 -10.65 4.35 11.59
N TYR A 47 -9.53 4.56 12.27
CA TYR A 47 -9.44 5.51 13.38
C TYR A 47 -9.76 6.94 12.92
N PHE A 48 -9.17 7.38 11.81
CA PHE A 48 -9.32 8.73 11.28
C PHE A 48 -10.78 9.06 10.91
N PHE A 49 -11.50 8.09 10.35
CA PHE A 49 -12.89 8.29 9.93
C PHE A 49 -13.93 7.80 10.93
N TRP A 50 -13.54 7.26 12.09
CA TRP A 50 -14.48 6.69 13.06
C TRP A 50 -15.58 7.68 13.47
N ASP A 51 -15.21 8.93 13.72
CA ASP A 51 -16.16 9.98 14.11
C ASP A 51 -16.73 10.76 12.92
N ALA A 52 -16.33 10.41 11.69
CA ALA A 52 -16.81 11.10 10.51
C ALA A 52 -18.25 10.66 10.20
N PRO A 53 -19.20 11.60 10.12
CA PRO A 53 -20.61 11.22 10.09
C PRO A 53 -21.02 10.58 8.75
N TRP A 54 -20.24 10.81 7.69
CA TRP A 54 -20.42 10.16 6.40
C TRP A 54 -20.04 8.66 6.38
N VAL A 55 -19.32 8.16 7.39
CA VAL A 55 -19.09 6.71 7.56
C VAL A 55 -20.36 5.99 7.98
N TRP A 56 -21.17 6.64 8.80
CA TRP A 56 -22.39 6.05 9.38
C TRP A 56 -23.65 6.40 8.59
N ASP A 57 -23.63 7.53 7.86
CA ASP A 57 -24.71 7.95 6.96
C ASP A 57 -24.14 8.50 5.65
N THR A 58 -24.22 7.71 4.59
CA THR A 58 -23.69 8.05 3.26
C THR A 58 -24.37 9.26 2.62
N LYS A 59 -25.55 9.69 3.09
CA LYS A 59 -26.18 10.94 2.63
C LYS A 59 -25.34 12.15 2.99
N GLN A 60 -24.58 12.08 4.08
CA GLN A 60 -23.72 13.17 4.55
C GLN A 60 -22.46 13.36 3.69
N LEU A 61 -22.12 12.41 2.82
CA LEU A 61 -21.06 12.60 1.82
C LEU A 61 -21.35 13.82 0.93
N TRP A 62 -22.62 14.01 0.59
CA TRP A 62 -23.08 15.03 -0.35
C TRP A 62 -23.64 16.28 0.33
N PHE A 63 -23.75 16.26 1.66
CA PHE A 63 -24.26 17.41 2.43
C PHE A 63 -23.29 18.58 2.30
N GLU A 64 -23.80 19.71 1.79
CA GLU A 64 -23.03 20.94 1.50
C GLU A 64 -21.82 20.71 0.59
N TYR A 65 -21.93 19.79 -0.37
CA TYR A 65 -20.85 19.33 -1.25
C TYR A 65 -19.96 20.44 -1.85
N PHE A 66 -20.53 21.58 -2.26
CA PHE A 66 -19.74 22.71 -2.79
C PHE A 66 -19.22 23.68 -1.71
N SER A 67 -19.89 23.74 -0.57
CA SER A 67 -19.68 24.77 0.46
C SER A 67 -18.82 24.28 1.61
N TYR A 68 -18.67 22.97 1.79
CA TYR A 68 -17.86 22.43 2.88
C TYR A 68 -16.37 22.57 2.59
N PRO A 69 -15.60 23.23 3.47
CA PRO A 69 -14.15 23.36 3.30
C PRO A 69 -13.47 22.01 3.50
N VAL A 70 -12.54 21.67 2.60
CA VAL A 70 -11.63 20.53 2.82
C VAL A 70 -10.74 20.86 4.01
N THR A 71 -10.85 20.08 5.09
CA THR A 71 -10.03 20.28 6.28
C THR A 71 -8.59 19.91 5.99
N VAL A 72 -7.64 20.59 6.65
CA VAL A 72 -6.20 20.32 6.51
C VAL A 72 -5.88 18.86 6.82
N SER A 73 -6.53 18.28 7.84
CA SER A 73 -6.38 16.87 8.20
C SER A 73 -6.82 15.93 7.08
N LEU A 74 -7.95 16.23 6.41
CA LEU A 74 -8.43 15.43 5.28
C LEU A 74 -7.49 15.54 4.08
N SER A 75 -6.92 16.71 3.82
CA SER A 75 -5.89 16.89 2.78
C SER A 75 -4.63 16.06 3.05
N TRP A 76 -4.14 16.06 4.29
CA TRP A 76 -2.99 15.23 4.68
C TRP A 76 -3.29 13.74 4.57
N TYR A 77 -4.48 13.30 4.98
CA TYR A 77 -4.93 11.92 4.81
C TYR A 77 -4.92 11.50 3.34
N THR A 78 -5.49 12.33 2.46
CA THR A 78 -5.51 12.11 1.00
C THR A 78 -4.10 11.99 0.42
N LEU A 79 -3.18 12.87 0.83
CA LEU A 79 -1.77 12.79 0.39
C LEU A 79 -1.07 11.52 0.89
N LEU A 80 -1.33 11.13 2.14
CA LEU A 80 -0.79 9.90 2.71
C LEU A 80 -1.29 8.65 1.95
N GLN A 81 -2.57 8.60 1.59
CA GLN A 81 -3.13 7.51 0.79
C GLN A 81 -2.57 7.49 -0.64
N CYS A 82 -2.31 8.64 -1.24
CA CYS A 82 -1.58 8.69 -2.52
C CYS A 82 -0.17 8.10 -2.39
N ALA A 83 0.59 8.55 -1.38
CA ALA A 83 1.95 8.07 -1.18
C ALA A 83 1.99 6.56 -0.95
N TYR A 84 1.08 6.04 -0.12
CA TYR A 84 0.92 4.61 0.13
C TYR A 84 0.59 3.82 -1.16
N ASN A 85 -0.38 4.28 -1.95
CA ASN A 85 -0.77 3.58 -3.18
C ASN A 85 0.32 3.62 -4.25
N VAL A 86 1.10 4.71 -4.32
CA VAL A 86 2.27 4.80 -5.21
C VAL A 86 3.37 3.85 -4.75
N ASP A 87 3.68 3.79 -3.45
CA ASP A 87 4.67 2.87 -2.90
C ASP A 87 4.31 1.40 -3.19
N ALA A 88 3.04 1.02 -2.95
CA ALA A 88 2.52 -0.30 -3.26
C ALA A 88 2.63 -0.64 -4.76
N PHE A 89 2.35 0.32 -5.65
CA PHE A 89 2.50 0.16 -7.09
C PHE A 89 3.97 0.00 -7.51
N VAL A 90 4.86 0.85 -7.01
CA VAL A 90 6.30 0.77 -7.30
C VAL A 90 6.85 -0.59 -6.88
N TYR A 91 6.45 -1.07 -5.70
CA TYR A 91 6.84 -2.40 -5.26
C TYR A 91 6.31 -3.51 -6.16
N LEU A 92 5.04 -3.43 -6.56
CA LEU A 92 4.43 -4.39 -7.47
C LEU A 92 5.23 -4.47 -8.79
N VAL A 93 5.67 -3.32 -9.30
CA VAL A 93 6.53 -3.25 -10.49
C VAL A 93 7.92 -3.86 -10.21
N GLU A 94 8.53 -3.55 -9.07
CA GLU A 94 9.85 -4.06 -8.68
C GLU A 94 9.90 -5.59 -8.62
N ILE A 95 8.88 -6.24 -8.04
CA ILE A 95 8.83 -7.71 -7.96
C ILE A 95 8.45 -8.38 -9.28
N SER A 96 7.81 -7.64 -10.18
CA SER A 96 7.24 -8.18 -11.43
C SER A 96 8.12 -7.93 -12.64
N CYS A 97 8.98 -6.91 -12.61
CA CYS A 97 9.84 -6.51 -13.71
C CYS A 97 11.32 -6.69 -13.35
N VAL A 98 12.09 -7.23 -14.29
CA VAL A 98 13.55 -7.33 -14.21
C VAL A 98 14.16 -6.42 -15.27
N PHE A 99 15.00 -5.48 -14.82
CA PHE A 99 15.76 -4.58 -15.70
C PHE A 99 17.04 -5.27 -16.17
N LYS A 100 17.24 -5.33 -17.49
CA LYS A 100 18.39 -5.95 -18.14
C LYS A 100 19.16 -4.91 -18.94
N SER A 101 20.48 -5.04 -18.99
CA SER A 101 21.36 -4.13 -19.76
C SER A 101 21.28 -4.32 -21.30
N GLY A 102 20.36 -5.14 -21.80
CA GLY A 102 20.19 -5.45 -23.24
C GLY A 102 18.73 -5.40 -23.65
N TYR A 103 18.41 -5.60 -24.94
CA TYR A 103 17.03 -5.52 -25.44
C TYR A 103 16.30 -6.88 -25.27
N PRO A 104 15.06 -6.89 -24.72
CA PRO A 104 14.35 -5.76 -24.15
C PRO A 104 14.90 -5.36 -22.76
N PHE A 105 14.98 -4.05 -22.52
CA PHE A 105 15.49 -3.46 -21.28
C PHE A 105 14.66 -3.88 -20.06
N ILE A 106 13.38 -4.20 -20.28
CA ILE A 106 12.44 -4.67 -19.26
C ILE A 106 11.93 -6.05 -19.69
N SER A 107 11.99 -7.01 -18.78
CA SER A 107 11.37 -8.33 -18.95
C SER A 107 10.62 -8.74 -17.70
N TRP A 108 9.60 -9.58 -17.85
CA TRP A 108 8.87 -10.12 -16.71
C TRP A 108 9.78 -10.99 -15.83
N SER A 109 9.66 -10.81 -14.52
CA SER A 109 10.26 -11.71 -13.55
C SER A 109 9.60 -13.10 -13.64
N PRO A 110 10.35 -14.20 -13.48
CA PRO A 110 9.77 -15.53 -13.29
C PRO A 110 8.83 -15.61 -12.07
N THR A 111 8.97 -14.67 -11.13
CA THR A 111 8.11 -14.53 -9.94
C THR A 111 6.98 -13.53 -10.13
N CYS A 112 6.75 -13.05 -11.36
CA CYS A 112 5.64 -12.14 -11.65
C CYS A 112 4.32 -12.79 -11.23
N ARG A 113 3.49 -12.04 -10.50
CA ARG A 113 2.21 -12.55 -10.03
C ARG A 113 1.22 -12.61 -11.18
N GLY A 114 0.37 -13.64 -11.20
CA GLY A 114 -0.68 -13.81 -12.21
C GLY A 114 -1.75 -12.71 -12.20
N ASP A 115 -1.92 -12.02 -11.07
CA ASP A 115 -2.86 -10.92 -10.88
C ASP A 115 -2.23 -9.53 -11.06
N PHE A 116 -1.00 -9.45 -11.61
CA PHE A 116 -0.27 -8.19 -11.76
C PHE A 116 -1.09 -7.11 -12.46
N ASN A 117 -1.71 -7.41 -13.60
CA ASN A 117 -2.46 -6.43 -14.38
C ASN A 117 -3.64 -5.85 -13.60
N GLU A 118 -4.35 -6.69 -12.84
CA GLU A 118 -5.48 -6.28 -12.02
C GLU A 118 -5.03 -5.37 -10.87
N MET A 119 -3.97 -5.77 -10.16
CA MET A 119 -3.41 -4.97 -9.06
C MET A 119 -2.78 -3.65 -9.54
N ALA A 120 -2.11 -3.67 -10.70
CA ALA A 120 -1.54 -2.48 -11.34
C ALA A 120 -2.64 -1.49 -11.74
N ALA A 121 -3.70 -1.99 -12.40
CA ALA A 121 -4.86 -1.17 -12.74
C ALA A 121 -5.53 -0.61 -11.48
N HIS A 122 -5.68 -1.42 -10.44
CA HIS A 122 -6.24 -1.01 -9.16
C HIS A 122 -5.48 0.18 -8.56
N HIS A 123 -4.15 0.12 -8.43
CA HIS A 123 -3.37 1.22 -7.84
C HIS A 123 -3.36 2.49 -8.72
N LEU A 124 -3.36 2.34 -10.05
CA LEU A 124 -3.46 3.47 -10.97
C LEU A 124 -4.82 4.18 -10.86
N VAL A 125 -5.91 3.40 -10.89
CA VAL A 125 -7.27 3.92 -10.77
C VAL A 125 -7.49 4.54 -9.39
N THR A 126 -7.00 3.90 -8.32
CA THR A 126 -7.11 4.41 -6.96
C THR A 126 -6.38 5.75 -6.80
N ASN A 127 -5.14 5.88 -7.28
CA ASN A 127 -4.43 7.16 -7.27
C ASN A 127 -5.14 8.24 -8.10
N ALA A 128 -5.63 7.87 -9.29
CA ALA A 128 -6.38 8.80 -10.14
C ALA A 128 -7.67 9.28 -9.43
N LEU A 129 -8.39 8.39 -8.75
CA LEU A 129 -9.58 8.72 -7.95
C LEU A 129 -9.24 9.67 -6.81
N VAL A 130 -8.16 9.43 -6.07
CA VAL A 130 -7.73 10.32 -4.97
C VAL A 130 -7.44 11.73 -5.51
N ILE A 131 -6.60 11.83 -6.55
CA ILE A 131 -6.20 13.12 -7.15
C ILE A 131 -7.42 13.85 -7.71
N THR A 132 -8.26 13.14 -8.45
CA THR A 132 -9.47 13.70 -9.09
C THR A 132 -10.50 14.11 -8.04
N SER A 133 -10.68 13.33 -6.97
CA SER A 133 -11.57 13.69 -5.86
C SER A 133 -11.09 14.93 -5.10
N SER A 134 -9.78 15.12 -5.00
CA SER A 134 -9.20 16.36 -4.44
C SER A 134 -9.48 17.55 -5.35
N TYR A 135 -9.27 17.40 -6.67
CA TYR A 135 -9.51 18.46 -7.65
C TYR A 135 -10.98 18.90 -7.72
N PHE A 136 -11.91 17.95 -7.71
CA PHE A 136 -13.35 18.22 -7.80
C PHE A 136 -14.04 18.42 -6.44
N ARG A 137 -13.29 18.44 -5.33
CA ARG A 137 -13.81 18.58 -3.95
C ARG A 137 -14.76 17.44 -3.50
N ILE A 138 -14.59 16.24 -4.06
CA ILE A 138 -15.26 14.99 -3.65
C ILE A 138 -14.42 14.25 -2.59
N THR A 139 -13.59 14.96 -1.82
CA THR A 139 -12.55 14.35 -0.97
C THR A 139 -13.11 13.44 0.13
N ARG A 140 -14.37 13.64 0.55
CA ARG A 140 -15.06 12.74 1.50
C ARG A 140 -15.34 11.37 0.90
N SER A 141 -15.95 11.33 -0.28
CA SER A 141 -16.26 10.05 -0.96
C SER A 141 -14.98 9.40 -1.50
N GLY A 142 -14.04 10.21 -2.00
CA GLY A 142 -12.72 9.73 -2.40
C GLY A 142 -11.93 9.16 -1.23
N GLY A 143 -12.00 9.79 -0.05
CA GLY A 143 -11.42 9.27 1.18
C GLY A 143 -11.98 7.89 1.54
N MET A 144 -13.31 7.73 1.55
CA MET A 144 -13.96 6.46 1.88
C MET A 144 -13.65 5.31 0.92
N VAL A 145 -13.61 5.56 -0.39
CA VAL A 145 -13.37 4.51 -1.40
C VAL A 145 -11.94 3.97 -1.32
N VAL A 146 -11.02 4.78 -0.79
CA VAL A 146 -9.59 4.50 -0.76
C VAL A 146 -9.13 4.08 0.64
N SER A 147 -10.03 4.07 1.62
CA SER A 147 -9.78 3.68 3.03
C SER A 147 -9.78 2.17 3.23
#